data_AF-A0A8J6VLA8-F1
#
_entry.id   AF-A0A8J6VLA8-F1
#
_cell.length_a   1.000
_cell.length_b   1.000
_cell.length_c   1.000
_cell.angle_alpha   90.00
_cell.angle_beta   90.00
_cell.angle_gamma   90.00
#
_symmetry.space_group_name_H-M   'P 1'
#
loop_
_entity.id
_entity.type
_entity.pdbx_description
1 polymer ?
#
loop_
_entity_poly.entity_id
_entity_poly.type
_entity_poly.pdbx_seq_one_letter_code
_entity_poly.pdbx_strand_id
1 'polypeptide(L)'
;MFRIRLLGLVTAIAFLFGVNLVFVSVQNFDKRDDRIKLSNLEVELGAKHSAMQEMESWLKEMTLELSSSSFEIQTLQSKITTFNQDYPDGIPASLQADYTKAVEQHNQMASDHNAAVAKYDSLYAEYSKLVNQYNAIAAQTEELQEELGKTRYLLPVPRIISSIELPGQSEEILEESSL
;
A
#
# COMPACT_ATOMS: atom_id res chain seq x y z
N MET A 1 7.03 -10.00 16.23
CA MET A 1 6.38 -10.71 15.09
C MET A 1 6.46 -9.96 13.75
N PHE A 2 6.88 -8.68 13.73
CA PHE A 2 6.95 -7.82 12.54
C PHE A 2 7.95 -8.27 11.43
N ARG A 3 9.05 -8.95 11.81
CA ARG A 3 10.16 -9.26 10.88
C ARG A 3 9.91 -10.47 9.97
N ILE A 4 9.02 -11.39 10.35
CA ILE A 4 8.80 -12.64 9.61
C ILE A 4 7.80 -12.43 8.46
N ARG A 5 6.81 -11.53 8.62
CA ARG A 5 5.80 -11.27 7.59
C ARG A 5 6.30 -10.33 6.48
N LEU A 6 7.19 -9.39 6.80
CA LEU A 6 7.81 -8.50 5.80
C LEU A 6 8.75 -9.26 4.83
N LEU A 7 9.35 -10.37 5.25
CA LEU A 7 10.17 -11.20 4.37
C LEU A 7 9.32 -11.91 3.31
N GLY A 8 8.06 -12.23 3.63
CA GLY A 8 7.07 -12.73 2.67
C GLY A 8 6.65 -11.69 1.63
N LEU A 9 6.69 -10.41 1.99
CA LEU A 9 6.32 -9.28 1.12
C LEU A 9 7.34 -9.09 -0.02
N VAL A 10 8.64 -9.23 0.27
CA VAL A 10 9.69 -9.14 -0.76
C VAL A 10 9.67 -10.36 -1.68
N THR A 11 9.43 -11.56 -1.16
CA THR A 11 9.34 -12.77 -1.99
C THR A 11 8.07 -12.82 -2.83
N ALA A 12 6.92 -12.36 -2.34
CA ALA A 12 5.68 -12.31 -3.13
C ALA A 12 5.77 -11.27 -4.27
N ILE A 13 6.32 -10.08 -3.99
CA ILE A 13 6.56 -9.06 -5.01
C ILE A 13 7.60 -9.55 -6.03
N ALA A 14 8.71 -10.16 -5.59
CA ALA A 14 9.70 -10.75 -6.50
C ALA A 14 9.13 -11.91 -7.36
N PHE A 15 8.20 -12.69 -6.82
CA PHE A 15 7.52 -13.75 -7.56
C PHE A 15 6.54 -13.19 -8.62
N LEU A 16 5.85 -12.08 -8.30
CA LEU A 16 5.00 -11.35 -9.26
C LEU A 16 5.81 -10.69 -10.39
N PHE A 17 7.03 -10.22 -10.12
CA PHE A 17 7.94 -9.71 -11.16
C PHE A 17 8.62 -10.84 -11.97
N GLY A 18 8.89 -12.00 -11.37
CA GLY A 18 9.52 -13.14 -12.06
C GLY A 18 8.67 -13.77 -13.17
N VAL A 19 7.33 -13.64 -13.08
CA VAL A 19 6.41 -14.13 -14.12
C VAL A 19 6.33 -13.19 -15.33
N ASN A 20 6.85 -11.95 -15.22
CA ASN A 20 6.78 -10.92 -16.27
C ASN A 20 7.84 -11.09 -17.38
N LEU A 21 8.66 -12.15 -17.36
CA LEU A 21 9.77 -12.36 -18.30
C LEU A 21 9.45 -13.27 -19.50
N VAL A 22 8.21 -13.77 -19.64
CA VAL A 22 7.84 -14.70 -20.73
C VAL A 22 7.01 -14.01 -21.82
N PHE A 23 7.31 -12.75 -22.15
CA PHE A 23 6.67 -12.11 -23.30
C PHE A 23 7.62 -11.24 -24.12
N VAL A 24 8.48 -11.88 -24.90
CA VAL A 24 8.88 -11.35 -26.23
C VAL A 24 9.09 -12.54 -27.16
N SER A 25 8.05 -12.98 -27.85
CA SER A 25 8.21 -13.78 -29.07
C SER A 25 6.99 -13.70 -30.01
N VAL A 26 7.23 -12.92 -31.06
CA VAL A 26 6.89 -13.18 -32.47
C VAL A 26 5.50 -12.79 -32.99
N GLN A 27 5.60 -11.91 -34.00
CA GLN A 27 4.59 -11.34 -34.88
C GLN A 27 3.95 -12.39 -35.81
N ASN A 28 2.71 -12.07 -36.22
CA ASN A 28 1.95 -12.54 -37.40
C ASN A 28 1.63 -14.04 -37.48
N PHE A 29 0.36 -14.45 -37.30
CA PHE A 29 -0.38 -15.44 -38.11
C PHE A 29 -1.89 -15.45 -37.75
N ASP A 30 -2.71 -15.76 -38.77
CA ASP A 30 -4.09 -16.27 -38.87
C ASP A 30 -5.16 -16.09 -37.76
N LYS A 31 -6.45 -15.98 -38.14
CA LYS A 31 -7.65 -15.80 -37.26
C LYS A 31 -7.84 -16.88 -36.18
N ARG A 32 -7.12 -17.99 -36.25
CA ARG A 32 -7.07 -19.01 -35.19
C ARG A 32 -6.20 -18.56 -34.01
N ASP A 33 -5.16 -17.76 -34.26
CA ASP A 33 -4.31 -17.17 -33.24
C ASP A 33 -5.05 -16.09 -32.47
N ASP A 34 -5.95 -15.33 -33.09
CA ASP A 34 -6.66 -14.25 -32.39
C ASP A 34 -7.57 -14.77 -31.28
N ARG A 35 -8.13 -15.98 -31.43
CA ARG A 35 -8.85 -16.65 -30.32
C ARG A 35 -7.91 -17.13 -29.21
N ILE A 36 -6.70 -17.53 -29.55
CA ILE A 36 -5.67 -17.95 -28.57
C ILE A 36 -5.14 -16.72 -27.82
N LYS A 37 -4.87 -15.62 -28.54
CA LYS A 37 -4.51 -14.32 -27.95
C LYS A 37 -5.61 -13.84 -27.00
N LEU A 38 -6.87 -13.89 -27.41
CA LEU A 38 -8.00 -13.52 -26.56
C LEU A 38 -8.03 -14.35 -25.28
N SER A 39 -7.90 -15.68 -25.39
CA SER A 39 -7.85 -16.56 -24.22
C SER A 39 -6.67 -16.24 -23.29
N ASN A 40 -5.51 -15.89 -23.84
CA ASN A 40 -4.34 -15.52 -23.04
C ASN A 40 -4.57 -14.19 -22.32
N LEU A 41 -5.15 -13.20 -22.98
CA LEU A 41 -5.50 -11.90 -22.37
C LEU A 41 -6.54 -12.07 -21.26
N GLU A 42 -7.55 -12.92 -21.45
CA GLU A 42 -8.55 -13.24 -20.42
C GLU A 42 -7.93 -13.90 -19.19
N VAL A 43 -6.99 -14.83 -19.39
CA VAL A 43 -6.22 -15.45 -18.29
C VAL A 43 -5.35 -14.42 -17.59
N GLU A 44 -4.69 -13.53 -18.33
CA GLU A 44 -3.86 -12.47 -17.76
C GLU A 44 -4.70 -11.45 -16.96
N LEU A 45 -5.87 -11.07 -17.47
CA LEU A 45 -6.83 -10.22 -16.75
C LEU A 45 -7.28 -10.86 -15.45
N GLY A 46 -7.59 -12.16 -15.47
CA GLY A 46 -7.92 -12.92 -14.27
C GLY A 46 -6.79 -12.89 -13.24
N ALA A 47 -5.55 -13.17 -13.68
CA ALA A 47 -4.38 -13.15 -12.81
C ALA A 47 -4.11 -11.75 -12.21
N LYS A 48 -4.18 -10.70 -13.03
CA LYS A 48 -4.02 -9.31 -12.55
C LYS A 48 -5.15 -8.90 -11.61
N HIS A 49 -6.38 -9.32 -11.87
CA HIS A 49 -7.51 -9.06 -10.97
C HIS A 49 -7.30 -9.70 -9.60
N SER A 50 -6.86 -10.97 -9.55
CA SER A 50 -6.50 -11.62 -8.29
C SER A 50 -5.38 -10.89 -7.56
N ALA A 51 -4.32 -10.50 -8.27
CA ALA A 51 -3.22 -9.73 -7.68
C ALA A 51 -3.68 -8.38 -7.12
N MET A 52 -4.61 -7.68 -7.81
CA MET A 52 -5.21 -6.44 -7.29
C MET A 52 -6.02 -6.69 -6.02
N GLN A 53 -6.84 -7.74 -5.96
CA GLN A 53 -7.62 -8.07 -4.75
C GLN A 53 -6.73 -8.39 -3.55
N GLU A 54 -5.63 -9.08 -3.77
CA GLU A 54 -4.62 -9.34 -2.73
C GLU A 54 -4.02 -8.02 -2.25
N MET A 55 -3.52 -7.18 -3.17
CA MET A 55 -2.95 -5.86 -2.83
C MET A 55 -3.95 -4.96 -2.10
N GLU A 56 -5.21 -4.94 -2.49
CA GLU A 56 -6.27 -4.20 -1.79
C GLU A 56 -6.46 -4.70 -0.35
N SER A 57 -6.36 -6.01 -0.14
CA SER A 57 -6.47 -6.60 1.20
C SER A 57 -5.29 -6.17 2.07
N TRP A 58 -4.08 -6.19 1.51
CA TRP A 58 -2.87 -5.70 2.19
C TRP A 58 -2.94 -4.20 2.51
N LEU A 59 -3.39 -3.38 1.57
CA LEU A 59 -3.57 -1.94 1.80
C LEU A 59 -4.59 -1.65 2.91
N LYS A 60 -5.68 -2.42 2.97
CA LYS A 60 -6.67 -2.32 4.06
C LYS A 60 -6.08 -2.71 5.42
N GLU A 61 -5.32 -3.80 5.48
CA GLU A 61 -4.65 -4.22 6.72
C GLU A 61 -3.65 -3.15 7.19
N MET A 62 -2.78 -2.67 6.31
CA MET A 62 -1.83 -1.60 6.64
C MET A 62 -2.51 -0.31 7.09
N THR A 63 -3.65 0.05 6.49
CA THR A 63 -4.45 1.21 6.92
C THR A 63 -4.89 1.07 8.38
N LEU A 64 -5.38 -0.10 8.78
CA LEU A 64 -5.81 -0.36 10.15
C LEU A 64 -4.63 -0.29 11.13
N GLU A 65 -3.48 -0.86 10.74
CA GLU A 65 -2.26 -0.80 11.55
C GLU A 65 -1.74 0.63 11.71
N LEU A 66 -1.70 1.43 10.64
CA LEU A 66 -1.33 2.84 10.69
C LEU A 66 -2.27 3.63 11.60
N SER A 67 -3.58 3.36 11.51
CA SER A 67 -4.58 4.00 12.38
C SER A 67 -4.35 3.67 13.85
N SER A 68 -4.08 2.41 14.17
CA SER A 68 -3.75 1.97 15.54
C SER A 68 -2.47 2.65 16.05
N SER A 69 -1.41 2.65 15.23
CA SER A 69 -0.14 3.27 15.57
C SER A 69 -0.26 4.77 15.80
N SER A 70 -1.04 5.48 14.97
CA SER A 70 -1.34 6.90 15.11
C SER A 70 -2.04 7.19 16.46
N PHE A 71 -3.02 6.36 16.84
CA PHE A 71 -3.70 6.49 18.13
C PHE A 71 -2.75 6.29 19.33
N GLU A 72 -1.84 5.32 19.26
CA GLU A 72 -0.87 5.08 20.33
C GLU A 72 0.14 6.24 20.47
N ILE A 73 0.60 6.80 19.34
CA ILE A 73 1.46 7.99 19.33
C ILE A 73 0.74 9.17 19.98
N GLN A 74 -0.53 9.44 19.61
CA GLN A 74 -1.33 10.52 20.21
C GLN A 74 -1.54 10.33 21.71
N THR A 75 -1.69 9.08 22.16
CA THR A 75 -1.82 8.76 23.58
C THR A 75 -0.53 9.10 24.34
N LEU A 76 0.64 8.75 23.78
CA LEU A 76 1.93 9.11 24.37
C LEU A 76 2.17 10.62 24.35
N GLN A 77 1.84 11.29 23.25
CA GLN A 77 1.94 12.75 23.12
C GLN A 77 1.07 13.46 24.15
N SER A 78 -0.15 12.98 24.38
CA SER A 78 -1.04 13.50 25.42
C SER A 78 -0.42 13.33 26.81
N LYS A 79 0.16 12.17 27.10
CA LYS A 79 0.84 11.90 28.37
C LYS A 79 2.04 12.83 28.61
N ILE A 80 2.86 13.05 27.57
CA ILE A 80 4.01 13.98 27.62
C ILE A 80 3.51 15.41 27.86
N THR A 81 2.44 15.81 27.16
CA THR A 81 1.83 17.13 27.35
C THR A 81 1.32 17.33 28.78
N THR A 82 0.67 16.31 29.37
CA THR A 82 0.24 16.36 30.78
C THR A 82 1.43 16.53 31.72
N PHE A 83 2.54 15.80 31.52
CA PHE A 83 3.75 16.01 32.33
C PHE A 83 4.27 17.44 32.26
N ASN A 84 4.31 18.03 31.06
CA ASN A 84 4.79 19.40 30.86
C ASN A 84 3.85 20.44 31.47
N GLN A 85 2.54 20.18 31.50
CA GLN A 85 1.55 21.04 32.14
C GLN A 85 1.59 20.96 33.67
N ASP A 86 1.73 19.75 34.21
CA ASP A 86 1.75 19.52 35.66
C ASP A 86 3.05 20.04 36.30
N TYR A 87 4.14 20.09 35.54
CA TYR A 87 5.47 20.48 36.00
C TYR A 87 6.11 21.55 35.12
N PRO A 88 5.57 22.78 35.10
CA PRO A 88 6.03 23.86 34.22
C PRO A 88 7.47 24.33 34.53
N ASP A 89 7.91 24.16 35.78
CA ASP A 89 9.26 24.51 36.22
C ASP A 89 10.27 23.35 36.06
N GLY A 90 9.85 22.27 35.39
CA GLY A 90 10.66 21.09 35.10
C GLY A 90 10.21 19.83 35.84
N ILE A 91 10.48 18.67 35.22
CA ILE A 91 10.06 17.36 35.73
C ILE A 91 10.83 17.03 37.02
N PRO A 92 10.15 16.67 38.13
CA PRO A 92 10.80 16.25 39.36
C PRO A 92 11.71 15.04 39.13
N ALA A 93 12.84 14.97 39.84
CA ALA A 93 13.81 13.89 39.70
C ALA A 93 13.21 12.48 39.89
N SER A 94 12.16 12.36 40.71
CA SER A 94 11.43 11.10 40.93
C SER A 94 10.62 10.62 39.73
N LEU A 95 10.24 11.53 38.83
CA LEU A 95 9.44 11.26 37.62
C LEU A 95 10.24 11.36 36.32
N GLN A 96 11.49 11.85 36.40
CA GLN A 96 12.36 12.03 35.24
C GLN A 96 12.51 10.75 34.41
N ALA A 97 12.66 9.60 35.05
CA ALA A 97 12.80 8.31 34.35
C ALA A 97 11.53 7.94 33.55
N ASP A 98 10.35 8.16 34.12
CA ASP A 98 9.08 7.87 33.46
C ASP A 98 8.79 8.83 32.32
N TYR A 99 9.12 10.11 32.50
CA TYR A 99 9.02 11.13 31.45
C TYR A 99 9.95 10.81 30.28
N THR A 100 11.25 10.58 30.54
CA THR A 100 12.23 10.22 29.51
C THR A 100 11.79 8.98 28.75
N LYS A 101 11.32 7.95 29.45
CA LYS A 101 10.81 6.73 28.81
C LYS A 101 9.60 7.00 27.91
N ALA A 102 8.66 7.85 28.34
CA ALA A 102 7.51 8.22 27.52
C ALA A 102 7.93 8.95 26.23
N VAL A 103 8.88 9.88 26.33
CA VAL A 103 9.44 10.61 25.17
C VAL A 103 10.17 9.66 24.22
N GLU A 104 11.02 8.79 24.73
CA GLU A 104 11.74 7.80 23.91
C GLU A 104 10.77 6.86 23.18
N GLN A 105 9.74 6.37 23.87
CA GLN A 105 8.71 5.53 23.28
C GLN A 105 7.94 6.28 22.19
N HIS A 106 7.53 7.52 22.45
CA HIS A 106 6.85 8.37 21.48
C HIS A 106 7.70 8.52 20.20
N ASN A 107 8.96 8.92 20.35
CA ASN A 107 9.84 9.19 19.22
C ASN A 107 10.15 7.92 18.41
N GLN A 108 10.36 6.79 19.08
CA GLN A 108 10.56 5.52 18.41
C GLN A 108 9.32 5.11 17.62
N MET A 109 8.13 5.23 18.21
CA MET A 109 6.89 4.87 17.53
C MET A 109 6.56 5.81 16.36
N ALA A 110 6.81 7.11 16.50
CA ALA A 110 6.66 8.07 15.40
C ALA A 110 7.60 7.72 14.24
N SER A 111 8.85 7.35 14.52
CA SER A 111 9.80 6.90 13.50
C SER A 111 9.33 5.62 12.79
N ASP A 112 8.88 4.62 13.56
CA ASP A 112 8.36 3.36 13.01
C ASP A 112 7.08 3.58 12.18
N HIS A 113 6.20 4.48 12.62
CA HIS A 113 5.00 4.88 11.90
C HIS A 113 5.34 5.53 10.56
N ASN A 114 6.26 6.50 10.55
CA ASN A 114 6.69 7.16 9.31
C ASN A 114 7.32 6.17 8.33
N ALA A 115 8.10 5.21 8.81
CA ALA A 115 8.63 4.14 7.98
C ALA A 115 7.54 3.21 7.43
N ALA A 116 6.45 2.99 8.17
CA ALA A 116 5.29 2.23 7.70
C ALA A 116 4.47 3.00 6.65
N VAL A 117 4.30 4.31 6.81
CA VAL A 117 3.67 5.19 5.81
C VAL A 117 4.43 5.14 4.49
N ALA A 118 5.76 5.27 4.52
CA ALA A 118 6.57 5.19 3.30
C ALA A 118 6.42 3.84 2.56
N LYS A 119 6.23 2.73 3.30
CA LYS A 119 5.94 1.41 2.71
C LYS A 119 4.54 1.34 2.12
N TYR A 120 3.56 1.94 2.78
CA TYR A 120 2.20 2.05 2.28
C TYR A 120 2.17 2.78 0.94
N ASP A 121 2.84 3.94 0.85
CA ASP A 121 2.93 4.74 -0.38
C ASP A 121 3.58 3.96 -1.52
N SER A 122 4.65 3.22 -1.22
CA SER A 122 5.29 2.34 -2.20
C SER A 122 4.35 1.23 -2.69
N LEU A 123 3.59 0.59 -1.79
CA LEU A 123 2.63 -0.45 -2.16
C LEU A 123 1.47 0.12 -2.98
N TYR A 124 0.99 1.31 -2.62
CA TYR A 124 -0.05 2.02 -3.36
C TYR A 124 0.40 2.37 -4.78
N ALA A 125 1.64 2.82 -4.96
CA ALA A 125 2.22 3.09 -6.27
C ALA A 125 2.26 1.83 -7.16
N GLU A 126 2.65 0.67 -6.59
CA GLU A 126 2.64 -0.60 -7.31
C GLU A 126 1.21 -1.07 -7.65
N TYR A 127 0.26 -0.91 -6.72
CA TYR A 127 -1.16 -1.17 -7.00
C TYR A 127 -1.69 -0.31 -8.15
N SER A 128 -1.37 1.00 -8.15
CA SER A 128 -1.75 1.92 -9.22
C SER A 128 -1.18 1.50 -10.58
N LYS A 129 0.09 1.07 -10.60
CA LYS A 129 0.72 0.52 -11.81
C LYS A 129 0.03 -0.76 -12.28
N LEU A 130 -0.35 -1.64 -11.37
CA LEU A 130 -1.07 -2.87 -11.70
C LEU A 130 -2.47 -2.58 -12.28
N VAL A 131 -3.19 -1.60 -11.73
CA VAL A 131 -4.47 -1.10 -12.26
C VAL A 131 -4.29 -0.58 -13.69
N ASN A 132 -3.24 0.21 -13.95
CA ASN A 132 -2.97 0.72 -15.30
C ASN A 132 -2.67 -0.41 -16.30
N GLN A 133 -1.92 -1.43 -15.88
CA GLN A 133 -1.67 -2.62 -16.71
C GLN A 133 -2.96 -3.39 -17.00
N TYR A 134 -3.80 -3.61 -15.97
CA TYR A 134 -5.10 -4.26 -16.13
C TYR A 134 -5.96 -3.51 -17.15
N ASN A 135 -6.06 -2.19 -17.03
CA ASN A 135 -6.83 -1.36 -17.96
C ASN A 135 -6.30 -1.43 -19.40
N ALA A 136 -4.97 -1.44 -19.58
CA ALA A 136 -4.36 -1.58 -20.90
C ALA A 136 -4.67 -2.93 -21.56
N ILE A 137 -4.71 -4.02 -20.78
CA ILE A 137 -5.06 -5.36 -21.28
C ILE A 137 -6.56 -5.47 -21.52
N ALA A 138 -7.37 -4.87 -20.67
CA ALA A 138 -8.82 -4.83 -20.86
C ALA A 138 -9.18 -4.12 -22.17
N ALA A 139 -8.50 -3.02 -22.49
CA ALA A 139 -8.66 -2.32 -23.77
C ALA A 139 -8.23 -3.19 -24.97
N GLN A 140 -7.09 -3.88 -24.90
CA GLN A 140 -6.65 -4.83 -25.94
C GLN A 140 -7.64 -5.99 -26.11
N THR A 141 -8.21 -6.47 -25.01
CA THR A 141 -9.21 -7.53 -25.01
C THR A 141 -10.50 -7.06 -25.70
N GLU A 142 -10.94 -5.83 -25.43
CA GLU A 142 -12.10 -5.22 -26.07
C GLU A 142 -11.90 -5.07 -27.58
N GLU A 143 -10.77 -4.51 -28.01
CA GLU A 143 -10.41 -4.36 -29.43
C GLU A 143 -10.43 -5.71 -30.17
N LEU A 144 -9.83 -6.74 -29.58
CA LEU A 144 -9.78 -8.08 -30.17
C LEU A 144 -11.16 -8.76 -30.19
N GLN A 145 -12.01 -8.51 -29.20
CA GLN A 145 -13.39 -9.01 -29.19
C GLN A 145 -14.24 -8.35 -30.29
N GLU A 146 -14.07 -7.06 -30.53
CA GLU A 146 -14.71 -6.33 -31.62
C GLU A 146 -14.26 -6.85 -33.00
N GLU A 147 -12.96 -7.08 -33.20
CA GLU A 147 -12.41 -7.67 -34.42
C GLU A 147 -12.97 -9.08 -34.69
N LEU A 148 -13.16 -9.87 -33.63
CA LEU A 148 -13.72 -11.22 -33.71
C LEU A 148 -15.26 -11.24 -33.82
N GLY A 149 -15.93 -10.09 -33.81
CA GLY A 149 -17.39 -9.98 -33.89
C GLY A 149 -18.14 -10.56 -32.69
N LYS A 150 -17.49 -10.68 -31.53
CA LYS A 150 -18.12 -11.16 -30.29
C LYS A 150 -18.72 -9.97 -29.53
N THR A 151 -20.01 -10.06 -29.17
CA THR A 151 -20.69 -9.04 -28.35
C THR A 151 -20.25 -9.10 -26.88
N ARG A 152 -19.39 -8.13 -26.52
CA ARG A 152 -19.16 -7.39 -25.26
C ARG A 152 -19.47 -8.09 -23.92
N TYR A 153 -18.42 -8.48 -23.19
CA TYR A 153 -18.44 -8.57 -21.72
C TYR A 153 -17.79 -7.30 -21.14
N LEU A 154 -18.58 -6.46 -20.46
CA LEU A 154 -18.04 -5.32 -19.71
C LEU A 154 -17.29 -5.86 -18.49
N LEU A 155 -15.96 -5.87 -18.55
CA LEU A 155 -15.12 -6.18 -17.40
C LEU A 155 -15.24 -5.02 -16.40
N PRO A 156 -15.51 -5.30 -15.11
CA PRO A 156 -15.61 -4.25 -14.10
C PRO A 156 -14.27 -3.55 -13.98
N VAL A 157 -14.25 -2.23 -14.22
CA VAL A 157 -13.06 -1.41 -14.03
C VAL A 157 -12.73 -1.39 -12.53
N PRO A 158 -11.53 -1.83 -12.13
CA PRO A 158 -11.10 -1.76 -10.73
C PRO A 158 -11.09 -0.29 -10.29
N ARG A 159 -11.76 0.01 -9.17
CA ARG A 159 -11.76 1.36 -8.62
C ARG A 159 -10.39 1.62 -8.02
N ILE A 160 -9.71 2.67 -8.49
CA ILE A 160 -8.61 3.25 -7.73
C ILE A 160 -9.20 3.68 -6.40
N ILE A 161 -8.71 3.09 -5.30
CA ILE A 161 -9.03 3.56 -3.96
C ILE A 161 -8.41 4.94 -3.86
N SER A 162 -9.18 5.96 -4.24
CA SER A 162 -8.78 7.35 -4.13
C SER A 162 -8.74 7.68 -2.65
N SER A 163 -7.52 7.75 -2.12
CA SER A 163 -7.22 8.38 -0.84
C SER A 163 -8.04 7.82 0.32
N ILE A 164 -7.60 6.69 0.87
CA ILE A 164 -7.93 6.45 2.28
C ILE A 164 -7.20 7.55 3.05
N GLU A 165 -7.94 8.51 3.60
CA GLU A 165 -7.39 9.52 4.51
C GLU A 165 -6.70 8.79 5.66
N LEU A 166 -5.37 8.79 5.63
CA LEU A 166 -4.58 8.32 6.76
C LEU A 166 -4.87 9.26 7.93
N PRO A 167 -5.29 8.74 9.10
CA PRO A 167 -5.47 9.59 10.27
C PRO A 167 -4.12 10.16 10.68
N GLY A 168 -3.91 11.45 10.39
CA GLY A 168 -2.66 12.16 10.70
C GLY A 168 -2.07 13.00 9.54
N GLN A 169 -2.62 12.97 8.33
CA GLN A 169 -2.12 13.83 7.24
C GLN A 169 -2.38 15.35 7.44
N SER A 170 -3.12 15.75 8.47
CA SER A 170 -3.43 17.15 8.77
C SER A 170 -2.55 17.81 9.83
N GLU A 171 -1.57 17.11 10.41
CA GLU A 171 -0.60 17.76 11.30
C GLU A 171 0.81 17.40 10.85
N GLU A 172 1.40 18.33 10.11
CA GLU A 172 2.82 18.62 10.15
C GLU A 172 3.24 18.61 11.62
N ILE A 173 3.75 17.47 12.11
CA ILE A 173 4.35 17.35 13.43
C ILE A 173 5.60 18.21 13.33
N LEU A 174 5.43 19.48 13.67
CA LEU A 174 6.50 20.46 13.75
C LEU A 174 7.61 19.85 14.60
N GLU A 175 8.76 19.62 13.96
CA GLU A 175 10.03 19.53 14.64
C GLU A 175 10.27 20.86 15.37
N GLU A 176 9.67 21.07 16.55
CA GLU A 176 10.22 22.01 17.51
C GLU A 176 11.22 21.27 18.40
N SER A 177 12.35 20.98 17.76
CA SER A 177 13.62 20.75 18.42
C SER A 177 14.32 22.10 18.61
N SER A 178 13.95 22.91 19.60
CA SER A 178 14.85 23.88 20.26
C SER A 178 14.12 24.82 21.22
N LEU A 179 14.26 24.59 22.53
CA LEU A 179 14.78 25.57 23.52
C LEU A 179 14.73 24.98 24.94
#